data_AF-A0A4Y9P8N5-F1
#
_entry.id   AF-A0A4Y9P8N5-F1
#
_cell.length_a   1.000
_cell.length_b   1.000
_cell.length_c   1.000
_cell.angle_alpha   90.00
_cell.angle_beta   90.00
_cell.angle_gamma   90.00
#
_symmetry.space_group_name_H-M   'P 1'
#
loop_
_entity.id
_entity.type
_entity.pdbx_description
1 polymer ?
#
loop_
_entity_poly.entity_id
_entity_poly.type
_entity_poly.pdbx_seq_one_letter_code
_entity_poly.pdbx_strand_id
1 'polypeptide(L)'
;MVSGVGRQRTSGEVCSAFTGARCHPGAAPATVPPIHAARGASVQPEPADERNVLGGPLEPCGVDPVTGFYRDGHCTSGPEDLGSHTVCSVVSAEFLALQRELGNDLVTPRPEYGFPGLKPGDRWCVVAIRWLQAYQAGTATGVVLAATNARALDIVPLEALRQHAVDVPDDVSGLE
;
A
#
# COMPACT_ATOMS: atom_id res chain seq x y z
N MET A 1 -4.05 69.62 -43.17
CA MET A 1 -2.94 68.98 -42.43
C MET A 1 -3.47 67.69 -41.84
N VAL A 2 -2.84 66.58 -42.27
CA VAL A 2 -2.75 65.22 -41.68
C VAL A 2 -4.01 64.57 -41.09
N SER A 3 -4.47 63.51 -41.75
CA SER A 3 -4.96 62.31 -41.04
C SER A 3 -4.76 61.06 -41.88
N GLY A 4 -3.94 60.14 -41.34
CA GLY A 4 -4.29 58.72 -41.26
C GLY A 4 -3.92 57.82 -42.44
N VAL A 5 -2.68 57.33 -42.44
CA VAL A 5 -2.25 56.11 -43.14
C VAL A 5 -2.86 54.87 -42.47
N GLY A 6 -3.30 53.90 -43.27
CA GLY A 6 -3.62 52.54 -42.82
C GLY A 6 -3.60 51.54 -43.98
N ARG A 7 -2.40 51.17 -44.44
CA ARG A 7 -2.21 49.98 -45.30
C ARG A 7 -2.28 48.73 -44.43
N GLN A 8 -3.09 47.76 -44.81
CA GLN A 8 -2.78 46.35 -44.56
C GLN A 8 -3.21 45.50 -45.75
N ARG A 9 -2.35 44.53 -46.02
CA ARG A 9 -2.12 43.87 -47.30
C ARG A 9 -3.27 42.92 -47.64
N THR A 10 -3.75 43.02 -48.87
CA THR A 10 -4.32 41.90 -49.62
C THR A 10 -3.20 40.89 -49.93
N SER A 11 -3.42 39.60 -49.65
CA SER A 11 -2.98 38.45 -50.47
C SER A 11 -2.95 37.18 -49.62
N GLY A 12 -3.61 36.11 -50.08
CA GLY A 12 -3.31 34.77 -49.59
C GLY A 12 -4.46 33.75 -49.56
N GLU A 13 -5.57 33.98 -50.26
CA GLU A 13 -6.50 32.90 -50.62
C GLU A 13 -5.77 31.89 -51.52
N VAL A 14 -5.63 30.63 -51.08
CA VAL A 14 -5.24 29.53 -51.97
C VAL A 14 -6.52 28.82 -52.36
N CYS A 15 -7.14 29.30 -53.43
CA CYS A 15 -8.24 28.63 -54.10
C CYS A 15 -7.64 27.56 -55.03
N SER A 16 -7.77 26.27 -54.67
CA SER A 16 -7.43 25.19 -55.60
C SER A 16 -8.59 25.01 -56.58
N ALA A 17 -8.43 25.54 -57.78
CA ALA A 17 -9.38 25.38 -58.87
C ALA A 17 -9.18 24.00 -59.53
N PHE A 18 -10.00 23.01 -59.18
CA PHE A 18 -10.44 21.95 -60.12
C PHE A 18 -11.61 21.17 -59.50
N THR A 19 -12.76 21.19 -60.19
CA THR A 19 -14.00 20.40 -59.96
C THR A 19 -14.81 20.62 -58.66
N GLY A 20 -15.77 21.56 -58.71
CA GLY A 20 -17.19 21.30 -58.40
C GLY A 20 -17.64 20.80 -57.00
N ALA A 21 -16.85 20.89 -55.94
CA ALA A 21 -17.26 20.45 -54.59
C ALA A 21 -17.68 21.62 -53.69
N ARG A 22 -18.83 21.48 -53.01
CA ARG A 22 -19.40 22.47 -52.09
C ARG A 22 -18.46 22.73 -50.90
N CYS A 23 -18.15 24.00 -50.64
CA CYS A 23 -17.43 24.43 -49.43
C CYS A 23 -18.25 24.08 -48.18
N HIS A 24 -17.71 23.20 -47.33
CA HIS A 24 -18.24 22.96 -45.98
C HIS A 24 -17.52 23.89 -45.00
N PRO A 25 -18.19 24.39 -43.94
CA PRO A 25 -17.50 25.11 -42.88
C PRO A 25 -16.47 24.17 -42.23
N GLY A 26 -15.20 24.59 -42.22
CA GLY A 26 -14.13 23.85 -41.58
C GLY A 26 -14.44 23.62 -40.11
N ALA A 27 -14.53 22.36 -39.71
CA ALA A 27 -14.57 21.99 -38.30
C ALA A 27 -13.31 22.55 -37.61
N ALA A 28 -13.51 23.28 -36.52
CA ALA A 28 -12.41 23.73 -35.67
C ALA A 28 -11.56 22.51 -35.25
N PRO A 29 -10.23 22.64 -35.15
CA PRO A 29 -9.42 21.54 -34.66
C PRO A 29 -9.88 21.21 -33.24
N ALA A 30 -10.27 19.94 -33.03
CA ALA A 30 -10.52 19.42 -31.70
C ALA A 30 -9.26 19.69 -30.87
N THR A 31 -9.40 20.49 -29.81
CA THR A 31 -8.37 20.65 -28.80
C THR A 31 -8.11 19.28 -28.22
N VAL A 32 -7.00 18.66 -28.61
CA VAL A 32 -6.47 17.47 -27.95
C VAL A 32 -6.27 17.86 -26.49
N PRO A 33 -6.97 17.26 -25.52
CA PRO A 33 -6.69 17.53 -24.12
C PRO A 33 -5.21 17.19 -23.88
N PRO A 34 -4.48 17.95 -23.05
CA PRO A 34 -3.10 17.61 -22.79
C PRO A 34 -3.06 16.16 -22.29
N ILE A 35 -2.33 15.31 -23.01
CA ILE A 35 -1.80 14.07 -22.47
C ILE A 35 -0.83 14.47 -21.36
N HIS A 36 -1.37 14.84 -20.20
CA HIS A 36 -0.64 14.77 -18.96
C HIS A 36 -0.36 13.29 -18.75
N ALA A 37 0.78 12.85 -19.26
CA ALA A 37 1.49 11.72 -18.70
C ALA A 37 1.62 12.01 -17.21
N ALA A 38 0.75 11.40 -16.40
CA ALA A 38 0.95 11.30 -14.98
C ALA A 38 2.22 10.48 -14.81
N ARG A 39 3.34 11.19 -14.70
CA ARG A 39 4.60 10.68 -14.18
C ARG A 39 4.28 9.98 -12.87
N GLY A 40 4.75 8.74 -12.73
CA GLY A 40 4.38 7.82 -11.67
C GLY A 40 4.32 8.45 -10.28
N ALA A 41 3.10 8.64 -9.79
CA ALA A 41 2.86 8.62 -8.36
C ALA A 41 3.18 7.18 -7.91
N SER A 42 4.02 7.03 -6.89
CA SER A 42 4.18 5.77 -6.18
C SER A 42 2.82 5.43 -5.57
N VAL A 43 2.06 4.55 -6.22
CA VAL A 43 0.80 4.04 -5.69
C VAL A 43 1.14 3.21 -4.46
N GLN A 44 0.81 3.72 -3.28
CA GLN A 44 0.88 2.94 -2.04
C GLN A 44 -0.12 1.78 -2.16
N PRO A 45 0.19 0.59 -1.64
CA PRO A 45 -0.75 -0.53 -1.68
C PRO A 45 -2.00 -0.20 -0.85
N GLU A 46 -3.18 -0.34 -1.45
CA GLU A 46 -4.45 -0.16 -0.75
C GLU A 46 -4.82 -1.46 -0.01
N PRO A 47 -5.19 -1.41 1.29
CA PRO A 47 -5.55 -2.61 2.05
C PRO A 47 -6.63 -3.48 1.41
N ALA A 48 -7.58 -2.86 0.69
CA ALA A 48 -8.68 -3.54 0.01
C ALA A 48 -8.23 -4.48 -1.13
N ASP A 49 -7.05 -4.24 -1.70
CA ASP A 49 -6.50 -5.03 -2.79
C ASP A 49 -5.63 -6.19 -2.31
N GLU A 50 -5.19 -6.17 -1.05
CA GLU A 50 -4.36 -7.21 -0.44
C GLU A 50 -5.21 -8.40 0.06
N ARG A 51 -4.54 -9.52 0.33
CA ARG A 51 -5.16 -10.73 0.86
C ARG A 51 -4.48 -11.15 2.14
N ASN A 52 -5.24 -11.79 3.02
CA ASN A 52 -4.69 -12.45 4.19
C ASN A 52 -4.14 -13.85 3.85
N VAL A 53 -3.45 -14.48 4.79
CA VAL A 53 -2.85 -15.83 4.61
C VAL A 53 -3.87 -16.96 4.42
N LEU A 54 -5.15 -16.68 4.66
CA LEU A 54 -6.27 -17.60 4.41
C LEU A 54 -6.90 -17.40 3.01
N GLY A 55 -6.43 -16.40 2.25
CA GLY A 55 -6.95 -16.05 0.92
C GLY A 55 -8.14 -15.09 0.92
N GLY A 56 -8.60 -14.66 2.11
CA GLY A 56 -9.65 -13.64 2.26
C GLY A 56 -9.12 -12.21 2.16
N PRO A 57 -9.99 -11.19 2.22
CA PRO A 57 -9.59 -9.79 2.33
C PRO A 57 -8.69 -9.55 3.55
N LEU A 58 -7.73 -8.63 3.45
CA LEU A 58 -6.86 -8.28 4.58
C LEU A 58 -7.61 -7.44 5.61
N GLU A 59 -7.76 -7.96 6.84
CA GLU A 59 -8.41 -7.24 7.92
C GLU A 59 -7.50 -6.23 8.64
N PRO A 60 -8.06 -5.24 9.35
CA PRO A 60 -7.28 -4.35 10.21
C PRO A 60 -6.50 -5.12 11.29
N CYS A 61 -5.22 -4.76 11.45
CA CYS A 61 -4.40 -5.28 12.52
C CYS A 61 -4.52 -4.44 13.81
N GLY A 62 -4.39 -3.11 13.72
CA GLY A 62 -4.40 -2.26 14.93
C GLY A 62 -4.56 -0.78 14.61
N VAL A 63 -5.46 -0.12 15.32
CA VAL A 63 -5.76 1.32 15.15
C VAL A 63 -5.43 2.15 16.40
N ASP A 64 -5.19 1.50 17.54
CA ASP A 64 -4.67 2.15 18.75
C ASP A 64 -3.82 1.11 19.52
N PRO A 65 -2.49 1.12 19.34
CA PRO A 65 -1.74 2.02 18.46
C PRO A 65 -1.97 1.72 16.96
N VAL A 66 -1.90 2.75 16.10
CA VAL A 66 -1.95 2.57 14.64
C VAL A 66 -0.70 1.85 14.18
N THR A 67 -0.89 0.67 13.57
CA THR A 67 0.20 -0.17 13.07
C THR A 67 0.32 -0.14 11.54
N GLY A 68 1.13 -1.04 10.98
CA GLY A 68 1.39 -1.16 9.54
C GLY A 68 2.60 -0.33 9.11
N PHE A 69 3.35 -0.80 8.12
CA PHE A 69 4.50 -0.06 7.58
C PHE A 69 4.07 1.33 7.10
N TYR A 70 2.92 1.40 6.44
CA TYR A 70 2.30 2.63 5.93
C TYR A 70 1.50 3.42 6.97
N ARG A 71 1.40 2.92 8.21
CA ARG A 71 0.57 3.50 9.28
C ARG A 71 -0.90 3.66 8.90
N ASP A 72 -1.43 2.68 8.17
CA ASP A 72 -2.83 2.56 7.75
C ASP A 72 -3.64 1.58 8.62
N GLY A 73 -3.03 1.03 9.68
CA GLY A 73 -3.62 0.07 10.59
C GLY A 73 -3.68 -1.38 10.07
N HIS A 74 -3.15 -1.65 8.89
CA HIS A 74 -3.15 -2.97 8.25
C HIS A 74 -1.71 -3.46 8.05
N CYS A 75 -1.54 -4.77 7.87
CA CYS A 75 -0.23 -5.33 7.53
C CYS A 75 0.02 -5.33 6.01
N THR A 76 -0.37 -4.23 5.36
CA THR A 76 -0.09 -3.94 3.95
C THR A 76 1.41 -3.82 3.72
N SER A 77 1.87 -4.24 2.55
CA SER A 77 3.30 -4.25 2.21
C SER A 77 3.50 -3.96 0.72
N GLY A 78 4.57 -3.26 0.40
CA GLY A 78 4.93 -2.84 -0.96
C GLY A 78 6.44 -2.86 -1.17
N PRO A 79 6.92 -2.46 -2.35
CA PRO A 79 8.34 -2.53 -2.73
C PRO A 79 9.31 -1.84 -1.74
N GLU A 80 8.85 -0.83 -1.03
CA GLU A 80 9.60 -0.06 -0.03
C GLU A 80 9.68 -0.74 1.34
N ASP A 81 8.77 -1.67 1.64
CA ASP A 81 8.77 -2.44 2.88
C ASP A 81 9.69 -3.67 2.74
N LEU A 82 11.00 -3.40 2.72
CA LEU A 82 12.03 -4.45 2.62
C LEU A 82 12.02 -5.42 3.80
N GLY A 83 11.40 -5.02 4.93
CA GLY A 83 11.26 -5.86 6.11
C GLY A 83 10.10 -6.84 6.02
N SER A 84 9.10 -6.61 5.16
CA SER A 84 7.85 -7.36 5.14
C SER A 84 7.16 -7.31 6.51
N HIS A 85 6.62 -6.15 6.87
CA HIS A 85 5.76 -5.95 8.06
C HIS A 85 4.37 -6.56 7.83
N THR A 86 4.34 -7.87 7.58
CA THR A 86 3.18 -8.59 7.05
C THR A 86 2.50 -9.49 8.08
N VAL A 87 3.11 -9.71 9.25
CA VAL A 87 2.55 -10.59 10.29
C VAL A 87 1.85 -9.76 11.37
N CYS A 88 0.53 -9.87 11.48
CA CYS A 88 -0.23 -9.23 12.55
C CYS A 88 -0.08 -10.03 13.84
N SER A 89 0.72 -9.51 14.78
CA SER A 89 1.05 -10.19 16.03
C SER A 89 0.39 -9.52 17.23
N VAL A 90 -0.06 -10.33 18.20
CA VAL A 90 -0.36 -9.88 19.57
C VAL A 90 0.92 -10.04 20.39
N VAL A 91 1.65 -8.96 20.61
CA VAL A 91 3.02 -9.06 21.14
C VAL A 91 3.03 -9.52 22.60
N SER A 92 4.03 -10.30 22.99
CA SER A 92 4.24 -10.79 24.36
C SER A 92 5.52 -10.19 24.98
N ALA A 93 5.68 -10.33 26.30
CA ALA A 93 6.88 -9.85 26.98
C ALA A 93 8.16 -10.58 26.52
N GLU A 94 8.06 -11.90 26.32
CA GLU A 94 9.16 -12.77 25.86
C GLU A 94 9.60 -12.41 24.44
N PHE A 95 8.63 -12.14 23.56
CA PHE A 95 8.92 -11.69 22.21
C PHE A 95 9.62 -10.34 22.21
N LEU A 96 9.09 -9.35 22.95
CA LEU A 96 9.72 -8.02 23.04
C LEU A 96 11.15 -8.09 23.59
N ALA A 97 11.39 -8.97 24.58
CA ALA A 97 12.73 -9.22 25.10
C ALA A 97 13.67 -9.79 24.03
N LEU A 98 13.26 -10.85 23.33
CA LEU A 98 14.05 -11.45 22.26
C LEU A 98 14.31 -10.45 21.12
N GLN A 99 13.30 -9.69 20.69
CA GLN A 99 13.47 -8.69 19.63
C GLN A 99 14.54 -7.66 20.02
N ARG A 100 14.55 -7.20 21.27
CA ARG A 100 15.59 -6.28 21.77
C ARG A 100 16.98 -6.93 21.73
N GLU A 101 17.11 -8.19 22.13
CA GLU A 101 18.38 -8.94 22.05
C GLU A 101 18.88 -9.09 20.61
N LEU A 102 17.96 -9.22 19.66
CA LEU A 102 18.23 -9.30 18.22
C LEU A 102 18.41 -7.92 17.54
N GLY A 103 18.50 -6.84 18.34
CA GLY A 103 18.69 -5.47 17.86
C GLY A 103 17.45 -4.79 17.28
N ASN A 104 16.26 -5.34 17.51
CA ASN A 104 14.97 -4.80 17.11
C ASN A 104 14.21 -4.27 18.35
N ASP A 105 14.53 -3.05 18.78
CA ASP A 105 13.88 -2.45 19.95
C ASP A 105 12.45 -1.99 19.61
N LEU A 106 11.47 -2.80 20.02
CA LEU A 106 10.04 -2.52 19.89
C LEU A 106 9.42 -1.92 21.16
N VAL A 107 10.21 -1.55 22.16
CA VAL A 107 9.69 -1.03 23.45
C VAL A 107 9.94 0.47 23.58
N THR A 108 11.10 0.95 23.13
CA THR A 108 11.42 2.38 23.21
C THR A 108 10.58 3.20 22.20
N PRO A 109 9.81 4.20 22.64
CA PRO A 109 9.07 5.07 21.73
C PRO A 109 10.00 5.80 20.76
N ARG A 110 9.57 5.93 19.49
CA ARG A 110 10.22 6.71 18.44
C ARG A 110 9.21 7.65 17.77
N PRO A 111 8.89 8.80 18.38
CA PRO A 111 7.93 9.76 17.84
C PRO A 111 8.23 10.22 16.41
N GLU A 112 9.51 10.28 16.03
CA GLU A 112 9.97 10.60 14.68
C GLU A 112 9.48 9.62 13.60
N TYR A 113 9.08 8.40 13.99
CA TYR A 113 8.52 7.36 13.11
C TYR A 113 7.05 7.03 13.45
N GLY A 114 6.40 7.87 14.26
CA GLY A 114 5.06 7.60 14.77
C GLY A 114 4.96 6.27 15.52
N PHE A 115 6.04 5.84 16.19
CA PHE A 115 6.09 4.58 16.91
C PHE A 115 5.98 4.83 18.42
N PRO A 116 4.93 4.33 19.09
CA PRO A 116 4.68 4.63 20.50
C PRO A 116 5.51 3.78 21.48
N GLY A 117 6.18 2.74 21.00
CA GLY A 117 6.71 1.68 21.84
C GLY A 117 5.59 0.72 22.27
N LEU A 118 5.85 -0.58 22.19
CA LEU A 118 4.86 -1.62 22.40
C LEU A 118 4.90 -2.18 23.82
N LYS A 119 3.76 -2.69 24.25
CA LYS A 119 3.56 -3.43 25.49
C LYS A 119 2.91 -4.79 25.18
N PRO A 120 3.06 -5.79 26.08
CA PRO A 120 2.37 -7.06 25.91
C PRO A 120 0.86 -6.86 25.73
N GLY A 121 0.28 -7.53 24.74
CA GLY A 121 -1.12 -7.42 24.35
C GLY A 121 -1.37 -6.48 23.16
N ASP A 122 -0.44 -5.60 22.82
CA ASP A 122 -0.61 -4.73 21.64
C ASP A 122 -0.62 -5.55 20.35
N ARG A 123 -1.52 -5.17 19.42
CA ARG A 123 -1.50 -5.70 18.05
C ARG A 123 -0.55 -4.86 17.20
N TRP A 124 0.38 -5.53 16.52
CA TRP A 124 1.36 -4.86 15.67
C TRP A 124 1.75 -5.71 14.47
N CYS A 125 1.90 -5.06 13.31
CA CYS A 125 2.47 -5.65 12.12
C CYS A 125 3.99 -5.75 12.28
N VAL A 126 4.48 -6.96 12.57
CA VAL A 126 5.90 -7.22 12.75
C VAL A 126 6.52 -7.73 11.45
N VAL A 127 7.83 -7.50 11.33
CA VAL A 127 8.68 -7.99 10.24
C VAL A 127 8.63 -9.53 10.23
N ALA A 128 8.24 -10.14 9.11
CA ALA A 128 8.00 -11.58 9.00
C ALA A 128 9.20 -12.43 9.42
N ILE A 129 10.41 -12.07 9.01
CA ILE A 129 11.62 -12.80 9.40
C ILE A 129 11.90 -12.70 10.92
N ARG A 130 11.51 -11.59 11.56
CA ARG A 130 11.65 -11.42 13.01
C ARG A 130 10.66 -12.28 13.78
N TRP A 131 9.45 -12.44 13.26
CA TRP A 131 8.49 -13.38 13.81
C TRP A 131 8.99 -14.82 13.66
N LEU A 132 9.53 -15.20 12.49
CA LEU A 132 10.09 -16.54 12.28
C LEU A 132 11.27 -16.84 13.21
N GLN A 133 12.15 -15.87 13.45
CA GLN A 133 13.24 -16.01 14.43
C GLN A 133 12.71 -16.30 15.84
N ALA A 134 11.64 -15.63 16.26
CA ALA A 134 11.00 -15.89 17.54
C ALA A 134 10.34 -17.28 17.59
N TYR A 135 9.69 -17.70 16.50
CA TYR A 135 9.15 -19.06 16.36
C TYR A 135 10.24 -20.12 16.54
N GLN A 136 11.37 -19.97 15.85
CA GLN A 136 12.51 -20.89 15.96
C GLN A 136 13.16 -20.88 17.35
N ALA A 137 13.08 -19.77 18.07
CA ALA A 137 13.54 -19.63 19.44
C ALA A 137 12.51 -20.10 20.50
N GLY A 138 11.30 -20.50 20.09
CA GLY A 138 10.23 -20.94 21.00
C GLY A 138 9.53 -19.81 21.75
N THR A 139 9.61 -18.57 21.25
CA THR A 139 9.02 -17.36 21.86
C THR A 139 8.15 -16.57 20.87
N ALA A 140 7.60 -17.24 19.86
CA ALA A 140 6.64 -16.64 18.93
C ALA A 140 5.41 -16.09 19.65
N THR A 141 4.84 -15.05 19.07
CA THR A 141 3.64 -14.36 19.55
C THR A 141 2.39 -14.93 18.88
N GLY A 142 1.24 -14.65 19.50
CA GLY A 142 -0.05 -14.93 18.87
C GLY A 142 -0.20 -14.18 17.55
N VAL A 143 -0.81 -14.83 16.56
CA VAL A 143 -1.00 -14.30 15.20
C VAL A 143 -2.49 -14.18 14.91
N VAL A 144 -2.91 -13.03 14.36
CA VAL A 144 -4.26 -12.87 13.79
C VAL A 144 -4.16 -13.19 12.30
N LEU A 145 -4.59 -14.39 11.88
CA LEU A 145 -4.43 -14.86 10.50
C LEU A 145 -5.22 -13.98 9.53
N ALA A 146 -6.44 -13.60 9.88
CA ALA A 146 -7.30 -12.73 9.04
C ALA A 146 -6.67 -11.34 8.76
N ALA A 147 -5.79 -10.87 9.64
CA ALA A 147 -5.07 -9.60 9.52
C ALA A 147 -3.59 -9.76 9.11
N THR A 148 -3.13 -10.99 8.87
CA THR A 148 -1.76 -11.30 8.43
C THR A 148 -1.74 -11.42 6.92
N ASN A 149 -0.93 -10.61 6.26
CA ASN A 149 -0.88 -10.49 4.81
C ASN A 149 -0.30 -11.77 4.16
N ALA A 150 -0.86 -12.17 3.01
CA ALA A 150 -0.47 -13.36 2.26
C ALA A 150 1.03 -13.42 1.93
N ARG A 151 1.69 -12.27 1.72
CA ARG A 151 3.13 -12.16 1.48
C ARG A 151 3.98 -12.65 2.66
N ALA A 152 3.42 -12.75 3.87
CA ALA A 152 4.11 -13.39 4.99
C ALA A 152 4.50 -14.84 4.64
N LEU A 153 3.75 -15.52 3.77
CA LEU A 153 3.99 -16.90 3.34
C LEU A 153 5.25 -17.08 2.47
N ASP A 154 5.80 -15.99 1.93
CA ASP A 154 7.09 -16.02 1.24
C ASP A 154 8.25 -16.30 2.22
N ILE A 155 8.03 -16.08 3.52
CA ILE A 155 9.04 -16.17 4.58
C ILE A 155 8.64 -17.18 5.67
N VAL A 156 7.37 -17.18 6.07
CA VAL A 156 6.86 -17.97 7.22
C VAL A 156 5.90 -19.05 6.71
N PRO A 157 6.14 -20.34 7.02
CA PRO A 157 5.19 -21.39 6.67
C PRO A 157 3.81 -21.17 7.31
N LEU A 158 2.73 -21.42 6.55
CA LEU A 158 1.35 -21.27 7.05
C LEU A 158 1.10 -22.09 8.33
N GLU A 159 1.65 -23.29 8.42
CA GLU A 159 1.52 -24.15 9.60
C GLU A 159 2.08 -23.51 10.87
N ALA A 160 3.19 -22.77 10.76
CA ALA A 160 3.78 -22.08 11.91
C ALA A 160 2.87 -20.94 12.40
N LEU A 161 2.29 -20.18 11.45
CA LEU A 161 1.32 -19.13 11.76
C LEU A 161 0.06 -19.72 12.41
N ARG A 162 -0.48 -20.82 11.86
CA ARG A 162 -1.67 -21.52 12.41
C ARG A 162 -1.47 -22.05 13.82
N GLN A 163 -0.29 -22.59 14.13
CA GLN A 163 0.04 -23.06 15.48
C GLN A 163 -0.05 -21.95 16.54
N HIS A 164 0.06 -20.69 16.13
CA HIS A 164 0.02 -19.52 17.00
C HIS A 164 -1.20 -18.64 16.74
N ALA A 165 -2.21 -19.13 16.01
CA ALA A 165 -3.41 -18.37 15.69
C ALA A 165 -4.20 -18.01 16.96
N VAL A 166 -4.69 -16.77 17.01
CA VAL A 166 -5.54 -16.25 18.11
C VAL A 166 -6.87 -15.69 17.62
N ASP A 167 -7.16 -15.79 16.31
CA ASP A 167 -8.47 -15.47 15.76
C ASP A 167 -9.47 -16.61 15.93
N VAL A 168 -10.75 -16.23 15.95
CA VAL A 168 -11.87 -17.18 15.86
C VAL A 168 -12.15 -17.40 14.38
N PRO A 169 -12.12 -18.63 13.85
CA PRO A 169 -12.49 -18.88 12.46
C PRO A 169 -13.93 -18.43 12.19
N ASP A 170 -14.16 -17.80 11.04
CA ASP A 170 -15.52 -17.43 10.60
C ASP A 170 -16.43 -18.66 10.43
N ASP A 171 -15.84 -19.80 10.09
CA ASP A 171 -16.51 -21.08 9.99
C ASP A 171 -16.05 -22.04 11.10
N VAL A 172 -16.91 -22.19 12.11
CA VAL A 172 -16.69 -23.07 13.25
C VAL A 172 -16.80 -24.56 12.91
N SER A 173 -17.24 -24.93 11.70
CA SER A 173 -17.37 -26.34 11.31
C SER A 173 -16.04 -27.08 11.20
N GLY A 174 -14.90 -26.36 11.20
CA GLY A 174 -13.55 -26.93 11.22
C GLY A 174 -12.91 -27.06 12.61
N LEU A 175 -13.62 -26.77 13.71
CA LEU A 175 -13.10 -26.80 15.08
C LEU A 175 -13.26 -28.16 15.80
N GLU A 176 -13.41 -29.27 15.06
CA GLU A 176 -13.56 -30.62 15.62
C GLU A 176 -12.25 -31.26 16.12
#